data_AF-A0A239G282-F1
#
_entry.id   AF-A0A239G282-F1
#
_cell.length_a   1.000
_cell.length_b   1.000
_cell.length_c   1.000
_cell.angle_alpha   90.00
_cell.angle_beta   90.00
_cell.angle_gamma   90.00
#
_symmetry.space_group_name_H-M   'P 1'
#
loop_
_entity.id
_entity.type
_entity.pdbx_description
1 polymer ?
#
loop_
_entity_poly.entity_id
_entity_poly.type
_entity_poly.pdbx_seq_one_letter_code
_entity_poly.pdbx_strand_id
1 'polypeptide(L)'
;MMRRNAEGQVSSSCRTICWAACLSALSALSGPSAAEEGCKLYPIGSVINYSYDLIGPDACLAQCAQTAGCVAWSYTPHNFNPGTAPGECRLLPDKGTREDHSRDYCGYAGG
;
A
#
# COMPACT_ATOMS: atom_id res chain seq x y z
N MET A 1 -33.53 53.10 -11.72
CA MET A 1 -32.77 53.05 -10.45
C MET A 1 -33.01 51.69 -9.80
N MET A 2 -31.93 50.95 -9.50
CA MET A 2 -31.66 50.10 -8.31
C MET A 2 -32.86 49.43 -7.61
N ARG A 3 -32.89 48.16 -7.17
CA ARG A 3 -31.87 47.12 -6.87
C ARG A 3 -32.64 45.81 -6.52
N ARG A 4 -32.00 44.66 -6.80
CA ARG A 4 -31.86 43.38 -6.05
C ARG A 4 -32.85 43.09 -4.89
N ASN A 5 -33.39 41.89 -4.65
CA ASN A 5 -32.77 40.57 -4.55
C ASN A 5 -33.86 39.47 -4.46
N ALA A 6 -33.41 38.24 -4.74
CA ALA A 6 -33.79 36.97 -4.13
C ALA A 6 -35.09 36.26 -4.55
N GLU A 7 -34.95 34.93 -4.56
CA GLU A 7 -35.97 33.88 -4.52
C GLU A 7 -36.46 33.32 -5.87
N GLY A 8 -36.18 32.03 -6.06
CA GLY A 8 -37.18 31.11 -6.59
C GLY A 8 -37.22 30.89 -8.11
N GLN A 9 -36.55 29.80 -8.52
CA GLN A 9 -36.99 28.86 -9.56
C GLN A 9 -37.25 29.41 -10.98
N VAL A 10 -36.30 29.14 -11.87
CA VAL A 10 -36.62 28.85 -13.28
C VAL A 10 -36.40 27.37 -13.54
N SER A 11 -37.52 26.77 -13.93
CA SER A 11 -37.76 25.38 -14.27
C SER A 11 -36.99 24.92 -15.50
N SER A 12 -36.56 23.66 -15.41
CA SER A 12 -36.59 22.63 -16.45
C SER A 12 -36.16 23.00 -17.88
N SER A 13 -35.11 22.28 -18.27
CA SER A 13 -34.69 21.96 -19.63
C SER A 13 -33.69 22.90 -20.30
N CYS A 14 -32.68 22.21 -20.85
CA CYS A 14 -31.94 22.54 -22.05
C CYS A 14 -30.71 23.44 -21.90
N ARG A 15 -29.57 22.73 -21.89
CA ARG A 15 -28.26 23.13 -22.43
C ARG A 15 -27.55 24.26 -21.67
N THR A 16 -26.23 24.08 -21.62
CA THR A 16 -25.20 25.08 -21.29
C THR A 16 -24.63 24.97 -19.87
N ILE A 17 -23.52 24.22 -19.77
CA ILE A 17 -22.30 24.54 -19.01
C ILE A 17 -22.46 24.67 -17.49
N CYS A 18 -22.17 23.57 -16.77
CA CYS A 18 -21.43 23.67 -15.51
C CYS A 18 -19.98 23.25 -15.78
N TRP A 19 -19.19 24.24 -16.19
CA TRP A 19 -17.77 24.26 -15.87
C TRP A 19 -17.63 24.36 -14.35
N ALA A 20 -17.13 23.31 -13.72
CA ALA A 20 -16.38 23.43 -12.48
C ALA A 20 -15.39 22.27 -12.45
N ALA A 21 -14.14 22.63 -12.68
CA ALA A 21 -13.00 21.77 -12.67
C ALA A 21 -12.92 20.93 -11.39
N CYS A 22 -13.13 19.62 -11.49
CA CYS A 22 -12.33 18.70 -10.70
C CYS A 22 -11.03 18.46 -11.48
N LEU A 23 -10.21 19.50 -11.57
CA LEU A 23 -8.75 19.37 -11.55
C LEU A 23 -8.37 18.89 -10.15
N SER A 24 -8.78 17.68 -9.81
CA SER A 24 -8.33 16.98 -8.62
C SER A 24 -7.38 15.94 -9.17
N ALA A 25 -6.09 16.29 -9.11
CA ALA A 25 -4.98 15.42 -9.39
C ALA A 25 -5.34 13.96 -9.09
N LEU A 26 -5.31 13.12 -10.13
CA LEU A 26 -4.94 11.71 -9.95
C LEU A 26 -3.49 11.72 -9.47
N SER A 27 -3.30 12.14 -8.22
CA SER A 27 -2.12 11.78 -7.46
C SER A 27 -2.22 10.27 -7.37
N ALA A 28 -1.42 9.58 -8.17
CA ALA A 28 -1.06 8.20 -7.90
C ALA A 28 -0.69 8.16 -6.43
N LEU A 29 -1.58 7.62 -5.60
CA LEU A 29 -1.25 7.24 -4.25
C LEU A 29 -0.26 6.08 -4.48
N SER A 30 1.02 6.41 -4.60
CA SER A 30 2.13 5.47 -4.45
C SER A 30 2.16 5.06 -2.98
N GLY A 31 1.09 4.39 -2.57
CA GLY A 31 1.04 3.66 -1.33
C GLY A 31 1.99 2.47 -1.46
N PRO A 32 2.46 1.93 -0.33
CA PRO A 32 3.24 0.70 -0.38
C PRO A 32 2.46 -0.36 -1.18
N SER A 33 3.12 -1.01 -2.14
CA SER A 33 2.51 -2.10 -2.89
C SER A 33 1.98 -3.13 -1.90
N ALA A 34 0.71 -3.52 -2.07
CA ALA A 34 0.07 -4.50 -1.20
C ALA A 34 0.90 -5.78 -1.09
N ALA A 35 0.77 -6.46 0.06
CA ALA A 35 1.38 -7.76 0.29
C ALA A 35 0.97 -8.76 -0.79
N GLU A 36 1.95 -9.40 -1.42
CA GLU A 36 1.69 -10.49 -2.35
C GLU A 36 1.74 -11.83 -1.62
N GLU A 37 0.77 -12.70 -1.90
CA GLU A 37 0.69 -14.07 -1.40
C GLU A 37 1.43 -15.06 -2.30
N GLY A 38 1.95 -16.13 -1.71
CA GLY A 38 2.52 -17.23 -2.48
C GLY A 38 3.99 -17.04 -2.84
N CYS A 39 4.70 -16.12 -2.18
CA CYS A 39 6.08 -15.81 -2.51
C CYS A 39 6.96 -15.58 -1.29
N LYS A 40 8.25 -15.88 -1.45
CA LYS A 40 9.29 -15.53 -0.49
C LYS A 40 10.45 -14.86 -1.21
N LEU A 41 11.01 -13.82 -0.58
CA LEU A 41 12.24 -13.18 -1.03
C LEU A 41 13.41 -13.61 -0.14
N TYR A 42 14.49 -14.03 -0.80
CA TYR A 42 15.77 -14.33 -0.17
C TYR A 42 16.77 -13.20 -0.45
N PRO A 43 17.62 -12.81 0.51
CA PRO A 43 18.66 -11.80 0.29
C PRO A 43 19.65 -12.28 -0.77
N ILE A 44 20.11 -11.37 -1.63
CA ILE A 44 21.28 -11.64 -2.48
C ILE A 44 22.58 -11.58 -1.65
N GLY A 45 22.61 -10.67 -0.66
CA GLY A 45 23.77 -10.47 0.22
C GLY A 45 23.44 -10.61 1.70
N SER A 46 22.69 -9.65 2.25
CA SER A 46 22.43 -9.57 3.68
C SER A 46 20.96 -9.26 3.98
N VAL A 47 20.58 -9.47 5.25
CA VAL A 47 19.28 -9.06 5.80
C VAL A 47 19.52 -7.84 6.69
N ILE A 48 18.66 -6.83 6.57
CA ILE A 48 18.69 -5.65 7.44
C ILE A 48 18.27 -6.04 8.84
N ASN A 49 17.13 -6.72 8.95
CA ASN A 49 16.56 -7.14 10.22
C ASN A 49 15.64 -8.35 10.06
N TYR A 50 15.59 -9.16 11.11
CA TYR A 50 14.52 -10.13 11.35
C TYR A 50 13.65 -9.66 12.51
N SER A 51 12.34 -9.81 12.39
CA SER A 51 11.42 -9.67 13.51
C SER A 51 10.53 -10.89 13.60
N TYR A 52 10.31 -11.37 14.82
CA TYR A 52 9.44 -12.52 15.11
C TYR A 52 8.24 -12.11 15.96
N ASP A 53 7.99 -10.82 16.09
CA ASP A 53 6.93 -10.24 16.92
C ASP A 53 5.78 -9.65 16.08
N LEU A 54 5.99 -9.52 14.76
CA LEU A 54 5.02 -8.92 13.85
C LEU A 54 3.94 -9.94 13.45
N ILE A 55 2.69 -9.49 13.57
CA ILE A 55 1.49 -10.24 13.18
C ILE A 55 1.03 -9.73 11.82
N GLY A 56 1.10 -10.61 10.82
CA GLY A 56 0.61 -10.35 9.48
C GLY A 56 1.61 -9.67 8.52
N PRO A 57 1.40 -9.83 7.21
CA PRO A 57 2.28 -9.30 6.17
C PRO A 57 2.26 -7.77 6.11
N ASP A 58 1.12 -7.13 6.37
CA ASP A 58 1.00 -5.66 6.39
C ASP A 58 1.88 -5.02 7.46
N ALA A 59 2.01 -5.66 8.63
CA ALA A 59 2.91 -5.19 9.68
C ALA A 59 4.39 -5.26 9.23
N CYS A 60 4.77 -6.34 8.53
CA CYS A 60 6.11 -6.49 7.97
C CYS A 60 6.40 -5.46 6.86
N LEU A 61 5.43 -5.21 5.97
CA LEU A 61 5.49 -4.15 4.97
C LEU A 61 5.66 -2.76 5.61
N ALA A 62 4.84 -2.44 6.61
CA ALA A 62 4.91 -1.17 7.32
C ALA A 62 6.26 -1.00 8.04
N GLN A 63 6.81 -2.07 8.59
CA GLN A 63 8.15 -2.05 9.18
C GLN A 63 9.22 -1.79 8.11
N CYS A 64 9.14 -2.42 6.94
CA CYS A 64 10.04 -2.14 5.83
C CYS A 64 9.97 -0.68 5.39
N ALA A 65 8.77 -0.12 5.22
CA ALA A 65 8.57 1.28 4.81
C ALA A 65 9.17 2.30 5.80
N GLN A 66 9.30 1.94 7.08
CA GLN A 66 9.90 2.78 8.13
C GLN A 66 11.39 2.49 8.34
N THR A 67 11.94 1.44 7.74
CA THR A 67 13.33 1.02 7.93
C THR A 67 14.19 1.58 6.82
N ALA A 68 15.14 2.44 7.18
CA ALA A 68 16.09 3.02 6.23
C ALA A 68 16.86 1.92 5.48
N GLY A 69 16.88 2.03 4.15
CA GLY A 69 17.54 1.06 3.28
C GLY A 69 16.73 -0.21 2.98
N CYS A 70 15.53 -0.38 3.53
CA CYS A 70 14.67 -1.52 3.16
C CYS A 70 14.10 -1.33 1.76
N VAL A 71 14.42 -2.27 0.86
CA VAL A 71 13.98 -2.29 -0.54
C VAL A 71 12.91 -3.36 -0.76
N ALA A 72 12.97 -4.45 -0.01
CA ALA A 72 12.04 -5.56 -0.11
C ALA A 72 11.83 -6.24 1.26
N TRP A 73 10.78 -7.03 1.36
CA TRP A 73 10.45 -7.76 2.59
C TRP A 73 9.81 -9.11 2.27
N SER A 74 9.92 -10.05 3.22
CA SER A 74 9.18 -11.30 3.21
C SER A 74 8.64 -11.63 4.60
N TYR A 75 7.48 -12.28 4.64
CA TYR A 75 6.81 -12.70 5.87
C TYR A 75 6.41 -14.16 5.79
N THR A 76 6.90 -14.96 6.76
CA THR A 76 6.52 -16.37 6.94
C THR A 76 5.67 -16.51 8.19
N PRO A 77 4.37 -16.82 8.06
CA PRO A 77 3.51 -17.07 9.20
C PRO A 77 3.95 -18.33 9.96
N HIS A 78 4.06 -18.26 11.29
CA HIS A 78 4.35 -19.44 12.10
C HIS A 78 3.15 -20.40 12.26
N ASN A 79 1.95 -19.94 11.93
CA ASN A 79 0.72 -20.75 11.96
C ASN A 79 -0.01 -20.70 10.61
N PHE A 80 -1.25 -21.21 10.55
CA PHE A 80 -2.10 -21.15 9.35
C PHE A 80 -2.97 -19.88 9.27
N ASN A 81 -2.88 -18.98 10.25
CA ASN A 81 -3.66 -17.75 10.32
C ASN A 81 -2.75 -16.54 10.58
N PRO A 82 -2.20 -15.91 9.52
CA PRO A 82 -1.19 -14.86 9.62
C PRO A 82 -1.66 -13.62 10.38
N GLY A 83 -2.96 -13.42 10.58
CA GLY A 83 -3.52 -12.29 11.32
C GLY A 83 -3.65 -12.50 12.83
N THR A 84 -3.26 -13.67 13.36
CA THR A 84 -3.54 -14.03 14.78
C THR A 84 -2.34 -14.45 15.60
N ALA A 85 -1.20 -14.74 14.97
CA ALA A 85 0.04 -15.03 15.67
C ALA A 85 1.20 -14.41 14.89
N PRO A 86 2.32 -14.12 15.56
CA PRO A 86 3.46 -13.56 14.88
C PRO A 86 4.12 -14.57 13.94
N GLY A 87 4.87 -14.05 12.98
CA GLY A 87 5.65 -14.81 12.02
C GLY A 87 7.05 -14.23 11.88
N GLU A 88 7.88 -14.85 11.04
CA GLU A 88 9.18 -14.30 10.66
C GLU A 88 8.99 -13.20 9.61
N CYS A 89 9.25 -11.96 9.98
CA CYS A 89 9.41 -10.85 9.06
C CYS A 89 10.89 -10.63 8.75
N ARG A 90 11.25 -10.59 7.47
CA ARG A 90 12.60 -10.39 6.97
C ARG A 90 12.65 -9.13 6.11
N LEU A 91 13.56 -8.21 6.43
CA LEU A 91 13.75 -6.96 5.71
C LEU A 91 15.04 -7.00 4.90
N LEU A 92 14.96 -6.66 3.60
CA LEU A 92 16.04 -6.83 2.65
C LEU A 92 16.54 -5.46 2.14
N PRO A 93 17.87 -5.27 2.02
CA PRO A 93 18.45 -4.06 1.44
C PRO A 93 18.46 -4.05 -0.10
N ASP A 94 18.06 -5.16 -0.70
CA ASP A 94 18.02 -5.39 -2.14
C ASP A 94 16.69 -6.02 -2.55
N LYS A 95 16.49 -6.23 -3.85
CA LYS A 95 15.25 -6.83 -4.39
C LYS A 95 15.11 -8.32 -4.08
N GLY A 96 16.17 -8.97 -3.61
CA GLY A 96 16.21 -10.39 -3.33
C GLY A 96 16.02 -11.27 -4.56
N THR A 97 16.12 -12.57 -4.33
CA THR A 97 15.66 -13.61 -5.26
C THR A 97 14.27 -14.05 -4.84
N ARG A 98 13.34 -14.08 -5.80
CA ARG A 98 11.96 -14.47 -5.58
C ARG A 98 11.75 -15.95 -5.86
N GLU A 99 11.10 -16.63 -4.92
CA GLU A 99 10.70 -18.02 -5.03
C GLU A 99 9.22 -18.19 -4.66
N ASP A 100 8.56 -19.17 -5.28
CA ASP A 100 7.18 -19.54 -4.97
C ASP A 100 7.10 -20.28 -3.64
N HIS A 101 6.33 -19.74 -2.71
CA HIS A 101 6.08 -20.31 -1.39
C HIS A 101 4.62 -20.07 -1.01
N SER A 102 3.79 -21.11 -1.14
CA SER A 102 2.32 -21.04 -1.03
C SER A 102 1.75 -20.50 0.29
N ARG A 103 2.59 -20.33 1.33
CA ARG A 103 2.21 -19.84 2.66
C ARG A 103 2.90 -18.53 3.04
N ASP A 104 3.87 -18.10 2.24
CA ASP A 104 4.65 -16.91 2.52
C ASP A 104 4.09 -15.71 1.76
N TYR A 105 4.46 -14.54 2.26
CA TYR A 105 4.09 -13.26 1.69
C TYR A 105 5.37 -12.50 1.36
N CYS A 106 5.36 -11.70 0.31
CA CYS A 106 6.49 -10.84 -0.02
C CYS A 106 6.04 -9.53 -0.67
N GLY A 107 6.98 -8.57 -0.76
CA GLY A 107 6.73 -7.32 -1.45
C GLY A 107 7.94 -6.40 -1.49
N TYR A 108 7.75 -5.24 -2.13
CA TYR A 108 8.77 -4.22 -2.30
C TYR A 108 8.36 -2.92 -1.61
N ALA A 109 9.33 -2.19 -1.05
CA ALA A 109 9.07 -0.84 -0.57
C ALA A 109 8.98 0.13 -1.77
N GLY A 110 7.88 0.87 -1.89
CA GLY A 110 7.70 1.96 -2.86
C GLY A 110 7.23 1.58 -4.27
N GLY A 111 6.26 0.66 -4.37
CA GLY A 111 5.57 0.35 -5.63
C GLY A 111 4.70 1.49 -6.17
#